data_AF-A0A4V2A1X6-F1
#
_entry.id   AF-A0A4V2A1X6-F1
#
_cell.length_a   1.000
_cell.length_b   1.000
_cell.length_c   1.000
_cell.angle_alpha   90.00
_cell.angle_beta   90.00
_cell.angle_gamma   90.00
#
_symmetry.space_group_name_H-M   'P 1'
#
loop_
_entity.id
_entity.type
_entity.pdbx_description
1 polymer ?
#
loop_
_entity_poly.entity_id
_entity_poly.type
_entity_poly.pdbx_seq_one_letter_code
_entity_poly.pdbx_strand_id
1 'polypeptide(L)'
;MREPKLESDGWALRNGVEAHMAAPQTFWIPDETTRRNLKPGDFAKLIFEIRVDNEQEPLAVERMWVVVREVVGDRYFGLLDNEPDSIAENPEFWVGTEIPFGPDHVINVQAGDPQSVALAASAPLRSWPRA
;
A
#
# COMPACT_ATOMS: atom_id res chain seq x y z
N MET A 1 -10.69 11.11 -0.68
CA MET A 1 -9.87 10.02 -0.11
C MET A 1 -8.85 10.58 0.89
N ARG A 2 -8.98 10.19 2.17
CA ARG A 2 -8.02 10.51 3.24
C ARG A 2 -6.88 9.50 3.22
N GLU A 3 -5.64 9.94 3.37
CA GLU A 3 -4.48 9.06 3.56
C GLU A 3 -4.36 8.54 5.01
N PRO A 4 -3.76 7.35 5.20
CA PRO A 4 -3.52 6.76 6.52
C PRO A 4 -2.45 7.56 7.25
N LYS A 5 -2.62 7.72 8.56
CA LYS A 5 -1.70 8.48 9.41
C LYS A 5 -1.30 7.65 10.63
N LEU A 6 -0.01 7.67 10.96
CA LEU A 6 0.55 6.94 12.12
C LEU A 6 -0.12 7.30 13.45
N GLU A 7 -0.63 8.52 13.61
CA GLU A 7 -1.26 8.98 14.85
C GLU A 7 -2.69 8.46 15.02
N SER A 8 -3.46 8.37 13.94
CA SER A 8 -4.87 7.98 14.00
C SER A 8 -5.13 6.53 13.61
N ASP A 9 -4.30 5.97 12.73
CA ASP A 9 -4.54 4.66 12.11
C ASP A 9 -3.50 3.63 12.53
N GLY A 10 -2.42 4.04 13.21
CA GLY A 10 -1.33 3.17 13.62
C GLY A 10 -0.36 2.81 12.48
N TRP A 11 -0.62 3.27 11.25
CA TRP A 11 0.27 3.10 10.11
C TRP A 11 0.13 4.26 9.11
N ALA A 12 1.14 4.44 8.26
CA ALA A 12 1.15 5.39 7.16
C ALA A 12 1.93 4.84 5.96
N LEU A 13 1.80 5.49 4.81
CA LEU A 13 2.59 5.16 3.61
C LEU A 13 3.71 6.18 3.43
N ARG A 14 4.91 5.71 3.08
CA ARG A 14 5.98 6.61 2.63
C ARG A 14 5.80 6.98 1.16
N ASN A 15 6.25 8.18 0.81
CA ASN A 15 6.36 8.60 -0.57
C ASN A 15 7.56 7.89 -1.26
N GLY A 16 7.26 7.02 -2.22
CA GLY A 16 8.25 6.27 -2.98
C GLY A 16 9.07 7.14 -3.93
N VAL A 17 8.48 8.24 -4.44
CA VAL A 17 9.19 9.22 -5.27
C VAL A 17 10.22 9.98 -4.47
N GLU A 18 9.89 10.43 -3.25
CA GLU A 18 10.86 11.09 -2.36
C GLU A 18 12.01 10.14 -2.00
N ALA A 19 11.72 8.87 -1.70
CA ALA A 19 12.74 7.86 -1.45
C ALA A 19 13.66 7.64 -2.67
N HIS A 20 13.09 7.60 -3.88
CA HIS A 20 13.86 7.53 -5.11
C HIS A 20 14.73 8.78 -5.30
N MET A 21 14.18 9.98 -5.11
CA MET A 21 14.92 11.23 -5.25
C MET A 21 16.08 11.35 -4.26
N ALA A 22 15.92 10.84 -3.04
CA ALA A 22 16.99 10.82 -2.02
C ALA A 22 18.11 9.83 -2.36
N ALA A 23 17.81 8.72 -3.03
CA ALA A 23 18.78 7.66 -3.32
C ALA A 23 18.57 7.00 -4.70
N PRO A 24 18.67 7.76 -5.82
CA PRO A 24 18.18 7.31 -7.13
C PRO A 24 18.98 6.14 -7.72
N GLN A 25 20.24 5.98 -7.29
CA GLN A 25 21.13 4.89 -7.75
C GLN A 25 20.82 3.55 -7.08
N THR A 26 20.21 3.56 -5.90
CA THR A 26 19.99 2.36 -5.07
C THR A 26 18.52 2.08 -4.79
N PHE A 27 17.65 3.04 -5.07
CA PHE A 27 16.22 2.93 -4.86
C PHE A 27 15.49 3.19 -6.17
N TRP A 28 15.44 2.21 -7.05
CA TRP A 28 14.69 2.32 -8.31
C TRP A 28 13.18 2.24 -8.05
N ILE A 29 12.38 3.00 -8.82
CA ILE A 29 10.92 2.87 -8.89
C ILE A 29 10.46 2.86 -10.35
N PRO A 30 9.28 2.30 -10.66
CA PRO A 30 8.68 2.40 -11.99
C PRO A 30 8.44 3.86 -12.39
N ASP A 31 8.47 4.12 -13.70
CA ASP A 31 8.22 5.46 -14.23
C ASP A 31 6.80 5.97 -13.89
N GLU A 32 6.61 7.28 -13.98
CA GLU A 32 5.33 7.90 -13.62
C GLU A 32 4.15 7.39 -14.46
N THR A 33 4.36 7.13 -15.75
CA THR A 33 3.30 6.62 -16.63
C THR A 33 2.85 5.25 -16.15
N THR A 34 3.80 4.37 -15.82
CA THR A 34 3.50 3.04 -15.27
C THR A 34 2.72 3.15 -13.95
N ARG A 35 3.15 4.00 -13.01
CA ARG A 35 2.48 4.17 -11.70
C ARG A 35 1.10 4.81 -11.79
N ARG A 36 0.82 5.59 -12.83
CA ARG A 36 -0.48 6.24 -13.09
C ARG A 36 -1.48 5.39 -13.88
N ASN A 37 -1.06 4.27 -14.46
CA ASN A 37 -1.89 3.44 -15.34
C ASN A 37 -2.18 2.05 -14.76
N LEU A 38 -2.16 1.92 -13.42
CA LEU A 38 -2.54 0.69 -12.75
C LEU A 38 -4.03 0.40 -12.91
N LYS A 39 -4.37 -0.88 -13.05
CA LYS A 39 -5.73 -1.37 -13.25
C LYS A 39 -6.15 -2.32 -12.14
N PRO A 40 -7.46 -2.49 -11.89
CA PRO A 40 -7.93 -3.52 -10.97
C PRO A 40 -7.33 -4.89 -11.30
N GLY A 41 -6.75 -5.54 -10.28
CA GLY A 41 -5.99 -6.78 -10.39
C GLY A 41 -4.47 -6.60 -10.47
N ASP A 42 -3.96 -5.44 -10.88
CA ASP A 42 -2.51 -5.17 -10.85
C ASP A 42 -1.99 -5.08 -9.42
N PHE A 43 -0.73 -5.45 -9.23
CA PHE A 43 -0.05 -5.33 -7.96
C PHE A 43 0.77 -4.05 -7.90
N ALA A 44 0.64 -3.32 -6.81
CA ALA A 44 1.51 -2.21 -6.44
C ALA A 44 2.26 -2.55 -5.16
N LYS A 45 3.59 -2.42 -5.17
CA LYS A 45 4.39 -2.52 -3.95
C LYS A 45 4.52 -1.14 -3.33
N LEU A 46 4.22 -1.03 -2.05
CA LEU A 46 4.25 0.22 -1.28
C LEU A 46 5.22 0.09 -0.09
N ILE A 47 5.53 1.20 0.57
CA ILE A 47 6.29 1.22 1.82
C ILE A 47 5.37 1.65 2.96
N PHE A 48 5.23 0.81 3.97
CA PHE A 48 4.40 1.04 5.14
C PHE A 48 5.30 1.40 6.32
N GLU A 49 4.93 2.45 7.05
CA GLU A 49 5.41 2.72 8.40
C GLU A 49 4.34 2.26 9.38
N ILE A 50 4.71 1.41 10.33
CA ILE A 50 3.77 0.74 11.23
C ILE A 50 4.21 1.03 12.67
N ARG A 51 3.28 1.49 13.49
CA ARG A 51 3.50 1.65 14.92
C ARG A 51 3.54 0.28 15.58
N VAL A 52 4.60 0.02 16.33
CA VAL A 52 4.80 -1.25 17.05
C VAL A 52 4.95 -1.00 18.55
N ASP A 53 4.68 -2.04 19.34
CA ASP A 53 4.85 -2.00 20.79
C ASP A 53 6.30 -2.29 21.19
N ASN A 54 7.20 -1.37 20.82
CA ASN A 54 8.61 -1.40 21.19
C ASN A 54 9.07 0.01 21.58
N GLU A 55 9.45 0.20 22.84
CA GLU A 55 9.82 1.51 23.38
C GLU A 55 11.09 2.11 22.75
N GLN A 56 12.00 1.27 22.25
CA GLN A 56 13.27 1.72 21.66
C GLN A 56 13.12 1.99 20.16
N GLU A 57 12.34 1.15 19.47
CA GLU A 57 12.08 1.24 18.03
C GLU A 57 10.56 1.20 17.79
N PRO A 58 9.84 2.30 18.02
CA PRO A 58 8.38 2.31 17.99
C PRO A 58 7.77 2.25 16.58
N LEU A 59 8.62 2.18 15.55
CA LEU A 59 8.21 2.16 14.15
C LEU A 59 8.93 1.03 13.41
N ALA A 60 8.16 0.17 12.77
CA ALA A 60 8.63 -0.76 11.76
C ALA A 60 8.39 -0.21 10.36
N VAL A 61 9.25 -0.60 9.41
CA VAL A 61 9.11 -0.23 7.99
C VAL A 61 9.08 -1.48 7.13
N GLU A 62 8.00 -1.68 6.40
CA GLU A 62 7.78 -2.87 5.59
C GLU A 62 7.45 -2.53 4.14
N ARG A 63 7.83 -3.40 3.20
CA ARG A 63 7.51 -3.24 1.77
C ARG A 63 6.56 -4.33 1.34
N MET A 64 5.29 -3.99 1.25
CA MET A 64 4.22 -4.96 1.02
C MET A 64 3.51 -4.70 -0.32
N TRP A 65 2.97 -5.77 -0.89
CA TRP A 65 2.16 -5.78 -2.07
C TRP A 65 0.70 -5.45 -1.74
N VAL A 66 0.07 -4.72 -2.64
CA VAL A 66 -1.33 -4.36 -2.61
C VAL A 66 -1.91 -4.67 -3.98
N VAL A 67 -3.01 -5.41 -4.03
CA VAL A 67 -3.77 -5.62 -5.27
C VAL A 67 -4.69 -4.43 -5.48
N VAL A 68 -4.49 -3.70 -6.58
CA VAL A 68 -5.33 -2.58 -6.98
C VAL A 68 -6.76 -3.10 -7.16
N ARG A 69 -7.73 -2.47 -6.52
CA ARG A 69 -9.15 -2.84 -6.63
C ARG A 69 -10.01 -1.79 -7.31
N GLU A 70 -9.67 -0.53 -7.14
CA GLU A 70 -10.48 0.58 -7.62
C GLU A 70 -9.58 1.76 -7.98
N VAL A 71 -9.94 2.46 -9.06
CA VAL A 71 -9.30 3.70 -9.49
C VAL A 71 -10.27 4.85 -9.23
N VAL A 72 -9.86 5.84 -8.45
CA VAL A 72 -10.67 7.01 -8.07
C VAL A 72 -9.89 8.27 -8.41
N GLY A 73 -10.21 8.86 -9.57
CA GLY A 73 -9.43 9.98 -10.11
C GLY A 73 -8.02 9.52 -10.47
N ASP A 74 -7.01 10.12 -9.84
CA ASP A 74 -5.59 9.78 -9.99
C ASP A 74 -5.05 8.92 -8.83
N ARG A 75 -5.94 8.40 -7.97
CA ARG A 75 -5.61 7.58 -6.81
C ARG A 75 -6.27 6.21 -6.88
N TYR A 76 -5.86 5.34 -5.96
CA TYR A 76 -6.27 3.95 -5.93
C TYR A 76 -6.79 3.56 -4.55
N PHE A 77 -7.72 2.62 -4.56
CA PHE A 77 -7.86 1.69 -3.45
C PHE A 77 -7.28 0.34 -3.88
N GLY A 78 -6.70 -0.38 -2.94
CA GLY A 78 -6.29 -1.77 -3.13
C GLY A 78 -6.46 -2.60 -1.88
N LEU A 79 -6.26 -3.91 -1.98
CA LEU A 79 -6.28 -4.84 -0.86
C LEU A 79 -4.84 -5.23 -0.52
N LEU A 80 -4.47 -5.14 0.76
CA LEU A 80 -3.18 -5.62 1.22
C LEU A 80 -3.03 -7.12 0.92
N ASP A 81 -1.96 -7.51 0.24
CA ASP A 81 -1.65 -8.89 -0.18
C ASP A 81 -0.39 -9.40 0.53
N ASN A 82 -0.24 -9.00 1.79
CA ASN A 82 0.80 -9.48 2.69
C ASN A 82 0.24 -9.50 4.12
N GLU A 83 0.81 -10.39 4.92
CA GLU A 83 0.70 -10.36 6.38
C GLU A 83 1.87 -9.49 6.90
N PRO A 84 1.60 -8.38 7.60
CA PRO A 84 2.65 -7.61 8.27
C PRO A 84 3.51 -8.46 9.22
N ASP A 85 4.82 -8.33 9.13
CA ASP A 85 5.76 -9.11 9.97
C ASP A 85 5.93 -8.52 11.38
N SER A 86 5.72 -7.21 11.53
CA SER A 86 6.06 -6.46 12.75
C SER A 86 4.95 -6.34 13.78
N ILE A 87 3.73 -6.80 13.47
CA ILE A 87 2.57 -6.76 14.35
C ILE A 87 1.84 -8.10 14.34
N ALA A 88 1.08 -8.40 15.40
CA ALA A 88 0.21 -9.56 15.43
C ALA A 88 -1.04 -9.35 14.54
N GLU A 89 -1.60 -10.46 14.05
CA GLU A 89 -2.87 -10.47 13.32
C GLU A 89 -3.96 -9.70 14.09
N ASN A 90 -4.64 -8.79 13.39
CA ASN A 90 -5.66 -7.92 13.97
C ASN A 90 -6.65 -7.43 12.89
N PRO A 91 -7.88 -7.00 13.26
CA PRO A 91 -8.90 -6.58 12.29
C PRO A 91 -8.72 -5.17 11.72
N GLU A 92 -7.74 -4.39 12.22
CA GLU A 92 -7.53 -2.99 11.83
C GLU A 92 -6.60 -2.90 10.61
N PHE A 93 -5.50 -3.64 10.63
CA PHE A 93 -4.47 -3.65 9.59
C PHE A 93 -3.83 -5.04 9.46
N TRP A 94 -4.34 -5.81 8.48
CA TRP A 94 -3.88 -7.14 8.12
C TRP A 94 -4.18 -7.46 6.64
N VAL A 95 -3.82 -8.64 6.15
CA VAL A 95 -4.10 -9.06 4.76
C VAL A 95 -5.58 -8.90 4.42
N GLY A 96 -5.88 -8.36 3.23
CA GLY A 96 -7.23 -8.01 2.78
C GLY A 96 -7.75 -6.65 3.27
N THR A 97 -7.01 -5.91 4.10
CA THR A 97 -7.38 -4.53 4.48
C THR A 97 -7.36 -3.62 3.26
N GLU A 98 -8.35 -2.74 3.11
CA GLU A 98 -8.37 -1.75 2.05
C GLU A 98 -7.36 -0.62 2.33
N ILE A 99 -6.47 -0.39 1.36
CA ILE A 99 -5.40 0.59 1.41
C ILE A 99 -5.69 1.70 0.39
N PRO A 100 -5.90 2.95 0.81
CA PRO A 100 -5.85 4.11 -0.09
C PRO A 100 -4.39 4.42 -0.44
N PHE A 101 -4.09 4.69 -1.71
CA PHE A 101 -2.75 5.13 -2.10
C PHE A 101 -2.77 5.93 -3.41
N GLY A 102 -1.69 6.66 -3.64
CA GLY A 102 -1.44 7.39 -4.89
C GLY A 102 -0.27 6.81 -5.67
N PRO A 103 -0.07 7.23 -6.93
CA PRO A 103 1.05 6.79 -7.76
C PRO A 103 2.40 7.09 -7.11
N ASP A 104 2.51 8.18 -6.35
CA ASP A 104 3.67 8.61 -5.58
C ASP A 104 4.13 7.62 -4.51
N HIS A 105 3.24 6.76 -4.04
CA HIS A 105 3.55 5.70 -3.06
C HIS A 105 4.10 4.42 -3.70
N VAL A 106 3.94 4.25 -5.02
CA VAL A 106 4.27 3.00 -5.72
C VAL A 106 5.77 2.89 -5.96
N ILE A 107 6.37 1.82 -5.43
CA ILE A 107 7.81 1.54 -5.55
C ILE A 107 8.12 0.33 -6.43
N ASN A 108 7.12 -0.48 -6.76
CA ASN A 108 7.22 -1.55 -7.75
C ASN A 108 5.82 -1.91 -8.28
N VAL A 109 5.76 -2.53 -9.45
CA VAL A 109 4.51 -3.00 -10.05
C VAL A 109 4.66 -4.41 -10.58
N GLN A 110 3.57 -5.17 -10.58
CA GLN A 110 3.46 -6.43 -11.29
C GLN A 110 2.08 -6.51 -11.93
N ALA A 111 2.03 -7.01 -13.17
CA ALA A 111 0.77 -7.20 -13.88
C ALA A 111 -0.13 -8.19 -13.13
N GLY A 112 -1.42 -7.90 -13.11
CA GLY A 112 -2.42 -8.81 -12.56
C GLY A 112 -2.57 -10.10 -13.36
N ASP A 113 -3.26 -11.04 -12.73
CA ASP A 113 -3.67 -12.34 -13.25
C ASP A 113 -5.14 -12.60 -12.87
N PRO A 114 -5.77 -13.70 -13.33
CA PRO A 114 -7.16 -13.97 -12.99
C PRO A 114 -7.44 -14.11 -11.47
N GLN A 115 -6.45 -14.52 -10.67
CA GLN A 115 -6.62 -14.71 -9.23
C GLN A 115 -6.64 -13.37 -8.50
N SER A 116 -5.70 -12.50 -8.81
CA SER A 116 -5.63 -11.13 -8.30
C SER A 116 -6.80 -10.27 -8.76
N VAL A 117 -7.29 -10.44 -9.99
CA VAL A 117 -8.54 -9.79 -10.43
C VAL A 117 -9.73 -10.25 -9.59
N ALA A 118 -9.84 -11.54 -9.29
CA ALA A 118 -10.89 -12.07 -8.42
C ALA A 118 -10.75 -11.56 -6.97
N LEU A 119 -9.51 -11.48 -6.45
CA LEU A 119 -9.21 -10.93 -5.14
C LEU A 119 -9.63 -9.45 -5.07
N ALA A 120 -9.31 -8.65 -6.08
CA ALA A 120 -9.67 -7.23 -6.13
C ALA A 120 -11.20 -7.00 -6.07
N ALA A 121 -11.98 -7.94 -6.60
CA ALA A 121 -13.44 -7.92 -6.55
C ALA A 121 -14.03 -8.41 -5.21
N SER A 122 -13.23 -9.00 -4.33
CA SER A 122 -13.70 -9.49 -3.03
C SER A 122 -14.02 -8.35 -2.04
N ALA A 123 -14.76 -8.69 -0.98
CA ALA A 123 -15.01 -7.77 0.12
C ALA A 123 -13.71 -7.58 0.92
N PRO A 124 -13.31 -6.34 1.24
CA PRO A 124 -12.13 -6.11 2.05
C PRO A 124 -12.36 -6.61 3.48
N LEU A 125 -11.29 -7.01 4.16
CA LEU A 125 -11.29 -7.26 5.61
C LEU A 125 -11.84 -6.04 6.36
N ARG A 126 -11.37 -4.86 5.96
CA ARG A 126 -11.81 -3.57 6.47
C ARG A 126 -11.84 -2.58 5.32
N SER A 127 -12.97 -1.89 5.15
CA SER A 127 -13.11 -0.82 4.15
C SER A 127 -12.49 0.48 4.66
N TRP A 128 -11.86 1.23 3.77
CA TRP A 128 -11.34 2.56 4.08
C TRP A 128 -12.44 3.61 3.90
N PRO A 129 -12.51 4.64 4.78
CA PRO A 129 -13.49 5.71 4.62
C PRO A 129 -13.35 6.42 3.27
N ARG A 130 -14.44 6.50 2.51
CA ARG A 130 -14.40 7.07 1.15
C ARG A 130 -14.29 8.60 1.12
N ALA A 131 -14.79 9.27 2.16
CA ALA A 131 -14.86 10.73 2.34
C ALA A 131 -15.66 11.45 1.24
#